data_AF-A0A9D1X6U9-F1
#
_entry.id   AF-A0A9D1X6U9-F1
#
_cell.length_a   1.000
_cell.length_b   1.000
_cell.length_c   1.000
_cell.angle_alpha   90.00
_cell.angle_beta   90.00
_cell.angle_gamma   90.00
#
_symmetry.space_group_name_H-M   'P 1'
#
loop_
_entity.id
_entity.type
_entity.pdbx_description
1 polymer ?
#
loop_
_entity_poly.entity_id
_entity_poly.type
_entity_poly.pdbx_seq_one_letter_code
_entity_poly.pdbx_strand_id
1 'polypeptide(L)'
;MKKLFFLMAFLVTIGTSGVYAQLAKTVTLTTPNTLASALGDDAVKITSLTIIGPLGEDDFKTMKEQMNMLQVLDMSGVTELPMVDSGFGPYALVSIPQAAFKDKLTLQEILLPSIPFSIGTEVFSGCNNLGKVDFSQASGLEKIGGNAFGGCSSLQEI
;
A
#
# COMPACT_ATOMS: atom_id res chain seq x y z
N MET A 1 -11.54 0.47 -32.31
CA MET A 1 -12.25 0.24 -31.04
C MET A 1 -11.44 0.88 -29.93
N LYS A 2 -12.00 1.94 -29.34
CA LYS A 2 -11.34 2.90 -28.45
C LYS A 2 -11.17 2.25 -27.07
N LYS A 3 -9.95 1.87 -26.70
CA LYS A 3 -9.64 1.60 -25.29
C LYS A 3 -9.20 2.93 -24.68
N LEU A 4 -10.18 3.52 -24.00
CA LEU A 4 -10.11 4.74 -23.22
C LEU A 4 -9.04 4.54 -22.13
N PHE A 5 -7.85 5.11 -22.31
CA PHE A 5 -6.89 5.27 -21.24
C PHE A 5 -7.50 6.25 -20.23
N PHE A 6 -7.93 5.74 -19.07
CA PHE A 6 -8.25 6.59 -17.92
C PHE A 6 -6.93 7.19 -17.42
N LEU A 7 -6.62 8.42 -17.87
CA LEU A 7 -5.79 9.34 -17.12
C LEU A 7 -6.62 9.73 -15.88
N MET A 8 -6.38 9.10 -14.74
CA MET A 8 -6.73 9.73 -13.48
C MET A 8 -5.72 10.86 -13.25
N ALA A 9 -6.15 12.08 -13.57
CA ALA A 9 -5.47 13.27 -13.11
C ALA A 9 -5.56 13.30 -11.59
N PHE A 10 -4.45 13.02 -10.91
CA PHE A 10 -4.28 13.39 -9.51
C PHE A 10 -4.34 14.91 -9.45
N LEU A 11 -5.45 15.44 -8.94
CA LEU A 11 -5.55 16.84 -8.55
C LEU A 11 -4.61 17.02 -7.36
N VAL A 12 -3.41 17.53 -7.62
CA VAL A 12 -2.48 17.98 -6.60
C VAL A 12 -3.11 19.20 -5.93
N THR A 13 -3.79 19.01 -4.80
CA THR A 13 -4.07 20.09 -3.87
C THR A 13 -2.74 20.48 -3.24
N ILE A 14 -2.18 21.62 -3.66
CA ILE A 14 -0.90 22.14 -3.21
C ILE A 14 -1.02 22.52 -1.73
N GLY A 15 -0.68 21.59 -0.84
CA GLY A 15 -0.38 21.85 0.57
C GLY A 15 1.06 22.37 0.70
N THR A 16 1.21 23.56 1.25
CA THR A 16 2.45 24.37 1.24
C THR A 16 3.49 23.92 2.26
N SER A 17 4.03 22.71 2.15
CA SER A 17 5.19 22.31 2.97
C SER A 17 6.13 21.39 2.19
N GLY A 18 7.15 22.02 1.59
CA GLY A 18 8.30 21.36 0.97
C GLY A 18 7.97 20.69 -0.36
N VAL A 19 8.24 21.38 -1.48
CA VAL A 19 8.20 20.77 -2.81
C VAL A 19 9.39 19.82 -2.94
N TYR A 20 9.29 18.62 -2.39
CA TYR A 20 10.08 17.50 -2.89
C TYR A 20 9.54 17.18 -4.28
N ALA A 21 10.42 17.05 -5.27
CA ALA A 21 10.01 16.58 -6.59
C ALA A 21 9.33 15.21 -6.41
N GLN A 22 8.05 15.11 -6.78
CA GLN A 22 7.31 13.87 -6.66
C GLN A 22 7.91 12.84 -7.63
N LEU A 23 8.53 11.79 -7.10
CA LEU A 23 8.97 10.65 -7.87
C LEU A 23 7.87 9.58 -7.81
N ALA A 24 7.17 9.40 -8.93
CA ALA A 24 6.21 8.34 -9.14
C ALA A 24 6.84 7.18 -9.92
N LYS A 25 6.64 5.94 -9.48
CA LYS A 25 7.13 4.74 -10.16
C LYS A 25 6.05 3.67 -10.18
N THR A 26 5.86 3.06 -11.35
CA THR A 26 5.08 1.83 -11.50
C THR A 26 6.05 0.66 -11.60
N VAL A 27 5.82 -0.39 -10.82
CA VAL A 27 6.64 -1.60 -10.84
C VAL A 27 5.74 -2.79 -11.17
N THR A 28 6.19 -3.62 -12.11
CA THR A 28 5.57 -4.91 -12.39
C THR A 28 6.47 -6.00 -11.84
N LEU A 29 5.97 -6.72 -10.83
CA LEU A 29 6.63 -7.89 -10.26
C LEU A 29 6.09 -9.14 -10.93
N THR A 30 6.95 -10.11 -11.20
CA THR A 30 6.55 -11.44 -11.70
C THR A 30 6.67 -12.51 -10.62
N THR A 31 7.35 -12.21 -9.53
CA THR A 31 7.59 -13.09 -8.38
C THR A 31 7.53 -12.27 -7.08
N PRO A 32 6.94 -12.80 -5.99
CA PRO A 32 6.94 -12.11 -4.71
C PRO A 32 8.37 -11.93 -4.17
N ASN A 33 8.55 -10.99 -3.24
CA ASN A 33 9.82 -10.67 -2.56
C ASN A 33 10.91 -10.10 -3.50
N THR A 34 10.50 -9.41 -4.57
CA THR A 34 11.44 -8.83 -5.56
C THR A 34 11.35 -7.32 -5.71
N LEU A 35 10.56 -6.64 -4.88
CA LEU A 35 10.42 -5.18 -4.95
C LEU A 35 11.75 -4.47 -4.70
N ALA A 36 12.54 -4.91 -3.72
CA ALA A 36 13.84 -4.30 -3.41
C ALA A 36 14.79 -4.34 -4.61
N SER A 37 14.90 -5.49 -5.29
CA SER A 37 15.75 -5.63 -6.47
C SER A 37 15.21 -4.89 -7.68
N ALA A 38 13.88 -4.79 -7.83
CA ALA A 38 13.23 -4.02 -8.88
C ALA A 38 13.42 -2.49 -8.73
N LEU A 39 13.51 -2.02 -7.49
CA LEU A 39 13.67 -0.59 -7.18
C LEU A 39 15.14 -0.16 -7.09
N GLY A 40 16.02 -1.00 -6.54
CA GLY A 40 17.40 -0.64 -6.24
C GLY A 40 17.49 0.62 -5.37
N ASP A 41 18.50 1.45 -5.64
CA ASP A 41 18.76 2.70 -4.89
C ASP A 41 17.66 3.76 -5.05
N ASP A 42 16.73 3.61 -6.01
CA ASP A 42 15.61 4.54 -6.17
C ASP A 42 14.59 4.42 -5.04
N ALA A 43 14.53 3.28 -4.34
CA ALA A 43 13.52 2.99 -3.33
C ALA A 43 13.36 4.12 -2.29
N VAL A 44 14.48 4.73 -1.88
CA VAL A 44 14.51 5.77 -0.84
C VAL A 44 13.94 7.13 -1.29
N LYS A 45 13.80 7.35 -2.60
CA LYS A 45 13.36 8.63 -3.21
C LYS A 45 11.91 8.59 -3.66
N ILE A 46 11.30 7.41 -3.75
CA ILE A 46 9.96 7.24 -4.31
C ILE A 46 8.93 7.79 -3.34
N THR A 47 8.04 8.61 -3.90
CA THR A 47 6.93 9.26 -3.18
C THR A 47 5.58 8.67 -3.57
N SER A 48 5.45 8.14 -4.79
CA SER A 48 4.25 7.45 -5.26
C SER A 48 4.65 6.13 -5.91
N LEU A 49 4.12 5.02 -5.41
CA LEU A 49 4.40 3.69 -5.94
C LEU A 49 3.11 3.03 -6.39
N THR A 50 3.06 2.60 -7.65
CA THR A 50 2.04 1.67 -8.15
C THR A 50 2.65 0.29 -8.31
N ILE A 51 2.02 -0.73 -7.75
CA ILE A 51 2.47 -2.12 -7.83
C ILE A 51 1.51 -2.94 -8.67
N ILE A 52 2.07 -3.70 -9.61
CA ILE A 52 1.36 -4.67 -10.44
C ILE A 52 2.02 -6.04 -10.23
N GLY A 53 1.22 -7.05 -9.89
CA GLY A 53 1.71 -8.42 -9.68
C GLY A 53 1.74 -8.88 -8.22
N PRO A 54 2.46 -9.98 -7.91
CA PRO A 54 2.46 -10.58 -6.58
C PRO A 54 3.33 -9.80 -5.60
N LEU A 55 2.88 -9.72 -4.34
CA LEU A 55 3.64 -9.21 -3.20
C LEU A 55 3.84 -10.30 -2.17
N GLY A 56 5.05 -10.37 -1.62
CA GLY A 56 5.41 -11.19 -0.46
C GLY A 56 5.80 -10.33 0.75
N GLU A 57 6.15 -10.98 1.85
CA GLU A 57 6.47 -10.34 3.13
C GLU A 57 7.68 -9.40 3.03
N ASP A 58 8.71 -9.76 2.26
CA ASP A 58 9.91 -8.93 2.08
C ASP A 58 9.62 -7.65 1.28
N ASP A 59 8.60 -7.65 0.43
CA ASP A 59 8.17 -6.44 -0.29
C ASP A 59 7.53 -5.44 0.67
N PHE A 60 6.70 -5.92 1.60
CA PHE A 60 6.17 -5.09 2.68
C PHE A 60 7.27 -4.56 3.59
N LYS A 61 8.26 -5.39 3.91
CA LYS A 61 9.44 -4.96 4.65
C LYS A 61 10.22 -3.86 3.90
N THR A 62 10.39 -4.02 2.59
CA THR A 62 11.02 -3.01 1.73
C THR A 62 10.25 -1.69 1.77
N MET A 63 8.93 -1.75 1.58
CA MET A 63 8.07 -0.56 1.65
C MET A 63 8.13 0.09 3.02
N LYS A 64 8.16 -0.68 4.11
CA LYS A 64 8.24 -0.17 5.48
C LYS A 64 9.57 0.51 5.77
N GLU A 65 10.68 -0.21 5.54
CA GLU A 65 12.01 0.13 6.06
C GLU A 65 12.83 0.99 5.11
N GLN A 66 12.64 0.87 3.79
CA GLN A 66 13.49 1.54 2.80
C GLN A 66 12.81 2.74 2.14
N MET A 67 11.50 2.68 1.91
CA MET A 67 10.76 3.73 1.18
C MET A 67 10.35 4.88 2.09
N ASN A 68 11.32 5.63 2.62
CA ASN A 68 11.09 6.65 3.66
C ASN A 68 10.26 7.85 3.19
N MET A 69 10.20 8.10 1.89
CA MET A 69 9.45 9.21 1.29
C MET A 69 8.06 8.82 0.76
N LEU A 70 7.64 7.56 0.91
CA LEU A 70 6.40 7.04 0.33
C LEU A 70 5.16 7.74 0.91
N GLN A 71 4.41 8.42 0.03
CA GLN A 71 3.19 9.16 0.35
C GLN A 71 1.96 8.47 -0.23
N VAL A 72 2.06 7.95 -1.44
CA VAL A 72 0.94 7.27 -2.13
C VAL A 72 1.37 5.85 -2.46
N LEU A 73 0.58 4.88 -2.02
CA LEU A 73 0.75 3.48 -2.38
C LEU A 73 -0.50 2.98 -3.11
N ASP A 74 -0.34 2.70 -4.39
CA ASP A 74 -1.39 2.11 -5.22
C ASP A 74 -1.15 0.60 -5.36
N MET A 75 -1.96 -0.18 -4.65
CA MET A 75 -1.97 -1.64 -4.69
C MET A 75 -3.11 -2.19 -5.56
N SER A 76 -3.82 -1.36 -6.33
CA SER A 76 -4.97 -1.80 -7.14
C SER A 76 -4.60 -2.89 -8.17
N GLY A 77 -3.33 -2.92 -8.61
CA GLY A 77 -2.78 -3.92 -9.53
C GLY A 77 -2.17 -5.16 -8.86
N VAL A 78 -2.22 -5.29 -7.53
CA VAL A 78 -1.66 -6.44 -6.82
C VAL A 78 -2.51 -7.68 -7.06
N THR A 79 -1.86 -8.78 -7.45
CA THR A 79 -2.52 -10.05 -7.81
C THR A 79 -2.43 -11.11 -6.72
N GLU A 80 -1.44 -11.00 -5.83
CA GLU A 80 -1.21 -11.93 -4.72
C GLU A 80 -0.63 -11.16 -3.54
N LEU A 81 -0.97 -11.61 -2.33
CA LEU A 81 -0.45 -11.08 -1.07
C LEU A 81 0.11 -12.25 -0.24
N PRO A 82 0.96 -11.99 0.77
CA PRO A 82 1.55 -13.05 1.56
C PRO A 82 0.49 -13.84 2.33
N MET A 83 0.66 -15.16 2.34
CA MET A 83 -0.12 -16.05 3.18
C MET A 83 0.36 -15.90 4.63
N VAL A 84 -0.56 -15.60 5.52
CA VAL A 84 -0.32 -15.55 6.96
C VAL A 84 -1.00 -16.77 7.56
N ASP A 85 -0.24 -17.56 8.32
CA ASP A 85 -0.82 -18.66 9.08
C ASP A 85 -1.82 -18.08 10.09
N SER A 86 -3.09 -18.36 9.86
CA SER A 86 -4.19 -17.85 10.68
C SER A 86 -4.30 -18.58 12.00
N GLY A 87 -3.60 -19.71 12.18
CA GLY A 87 -3.68 -20.58 13.36
C GLY A 87 -5.08 -21.17 13.63
N PHE A 88 -6.07 -20.86 12.78
CA PHE A 88 -7.49 -21.19 12.95
C PHE A 88 -8.09 -21.66 11.62
N GLY A 89 -7.82 -22.92 11.27
CA GLY A 89 -8.54 -23.65 10.21
C GLY A 89 -7.72 -23.95 8.95
N PRO A 90 -8.30 -24.72 8.00
CA PRO A 90 -7.60 -25.22 6.80
C PRO A 90 -7.42 -24.16 5.70
N TYR A 91 -7.72 -22.90 5.98
CA TYR A 91 -7.70 -21.82 5.00
C TYR A 91 -6.46 -20.95 5.23
N ALA A 92 -5.59 -20.90 4.23
CA ALA A 92 -4.54 -19.89 4.17
C ALA A 92 -5.21 -18.52 4.01
N LEU A 93 -4.99 -17.63 4.97
CA LEU A 93 -5.44 -16.24 4.85
C LEU A 93 -4.36 -15.44 4.15
N VAL A 94 -4.75 -14.81 3.05
CA VAL A 94 -3.90 -13.88 2.32
C VAL A 94 -4.13 -12.49 2.93
N SER A 95 -3.08 -11.78 3.35
CA SER A 95 -3.23 -10.55 4.13
C SER A 95 -2.17 -9.49 3.82
N ILE A 96 -2.53 -8.23 4.02
CA ILE A 96 -1.53 -7.20 4.31
C ILE A 96 -0.95 -7.52 5.71
N PRO A 97 0.37 -7.76 5.85
CA PRO A 97 0.95 -8.27 7.10
C PRO A 97 0.76 -7.36 8.32
N GLN A 98 0.79 -7.95 9.51
CA GLN A 98 0.75 -7.21 10.77
C GLN A 98 1.79 -6.08 10.77
N ALA A 99 1.36 -4.88 11.17
CA ALA A 99 2.21 -3.70 11.30
C ALA A 99 3.02 -3.34 10.04
N ALA A 100 2.57 -3.73 8.84
CA ALA A 100 3.29 -3.49 7.57
C ALA A 100 3.60 -2.02 7.31
N PHE A 101 2.72 -1.11 7.72
CA PHE A 101 2.88 0.35 7.59
C PHE A 101 2.78 1.07 8.94
N LYS A 102 2.94 0.35 10.06
CA LYS A 102 2.90 0.97 11.40
C LYS A 102 3.91 2.13 11.48
N ASP A 103 3.46 3.25 12.01
CA ASP A 103 4.19 4.51 12.18
C ASP A 103 4.77 5.07 10.86
N LYS A 104 4.18 4.74 9.71
CA LYS A 104 4.58 5.29 8.41
C LYS A 104 4.06 6.71 8.23
N LEU A 105 4.73 7.66 8.90
CA LEU A 105 4.31 9.08 8.97
C LEU A 105 4.28 9.79 7.61
N THR A 106 4.93 9.26 6.58
CA THR A 106 4.89 9.85 5.24
C THR A 106 3.68 9.44 4.42
N LEU A 107 3.03 8.32 4.74
CA LEU A 107 1.92 7.77 3.99
C LEU A 107 0.69 8.67 4.14
N GLN A 108 0.10 9.05 3.01
CA GLN A 108 -1.06 9.95 2.90
C GLN A 108 -2.26 9.27 2.26
N GLU A 109 -2.01 8.38 1.28
CA GLU A 109 -3.05 7.68 0.54
C GLU A 109 -2.65 6.24 0.25
N ILE A 110 -3.63 5.35 0.35
CA ILE A 110 -3.49 3.97 -0.13
C ILE A 110 -4.70 3.57 -0.96
N LEU A 111 -4.45 2.93 -2.11
CA LEU A 111 -5.47 2.30 -2.93
C LEU A 111 -5.37 0.79 -2.74
N LEU A 112 -6.45 0.17 -2.26
CA LEU A 112 -6.45 -1.24 -1.90
C LEU A 112 -6.65 -2.15 -3.13
N PRO A 113 -6.14 -3.39 -3.07
CA PRO A 113 -6.28 -4.34 -4.18
C PRO A 113 -7.70 -4.86 -4.33
N SER A 114 -7.99 -5.45 -5.50
CA SER A 114 -9.28 -6.08 -5.80
C SER A 114 -9.36 -7.58 -5.51
N ILE A 115 -8.23 -8.21 -5.15
CA ILE A 115 -8.18 -9.63 -4.78
C ILE A 115 -8.82 -9.87 -3.41
N PRO A 116 -9.20 -11.12 -3.07
CA PRO A 116 -9.57 -11.48 -1.70
C PRO A 116 -8.40 -11.32 -0.73
N PHE A 117 -8.61 -10.62 0.39
CA PHE A 117 -7.56 -10.37 1.37
C PHE A 117 -8.10 -9.97 2.75
N SER A 118 -7.21 -10.02 3.74
CA SER A 118 -7.39 -9.39 5.05
C SER A 118 -6.41 -8.23 5.25
N ILE A 119 -6.77 -7.29 6.12
CA ILE A 119 -5.85 -6.30 6.70
C ILE A 119 -5.44 -6.83 8.08
N GLY A 120 -4.16 -7.01 8.32
CA GLY A 120 -3.62 -7.47 9.60
C GLY A 120 -3.82 -6.50 10.77
N THR A 121 -3.39 -6.94 11.96
CA THR A 121 -3.38 -6.11 13.17
C THR A 121 -2.41 -4.93 13.01
N GLU A 122 -2.81 -3.73 13.45
CA GLU A 122 -1.97 -2.51 13.48
C GLU A 122 -1.34 -2.09 12.14
N VAL A 123 -1.87 -2.52 10.99
CA VAL A 123 -1.25 -2.31 9.67
C VAL A 123 -0.87 -0.85 9.42
N PHE A 124 -1.77 0.10 9.70
CA PHE A 124 -1.57 1.55 9.56
C PHE A 124 -1.55 2.27 10.91
N SER A 125 -1.34 1.55 12.02
CA SER A 125 -1.34 2.16 13.34
C SER A 125 -0.28 3.29 13.39
N GLY A 126 -0.64 4.48 13.86
CA GLY A 126 0.25 5.64 13.96
C GLY A 126 0.56 6.35 12.63
N CYS A 127 -0.11 6.01 11.52
CA CYS A 127 -0.01 6.75 10.27
C CYS A 127 -0.76 8.09 10.35
N ASN A 128 -0.21 9.05 11.10
CA ASN A 128 -0.89 10.31 11.42
C ASN A 128 -1.25 11.16 10.19
N ASN A 129 -0.52 11.01 9.07
CA ASN A 129 -0.77 11.74 7.82
C ASN A 129 -1.63 10.97 6.82
N LEU A 130 -2.01 9.72 7.10
CA LEU A 130 -2.88 8.92 6.22
C LEU A 130 -4.26 9.58 6.21
N GLY A 131 -4.57 10.25 5.11
CA GLY A 131 -5.81 11.00 4.92
C GLY A 131 -6.88 10.24 4.17
N LYS A 132 -6.45 9.31 3.29
CA LYS A 132 -7.34 8.56 2.40
C LYS A 132 -6.95 7.09 2.32
N VAL A 133 -7.97 6.23 2.40
CA VAL A 133 -7.85 4.79 2.13
C VAL A 133 -8.95 4.45 1.13
N ASP A 134 -8.61 4.16 -0.12
CA ASP A 134 -9.58 3.86 -1.15
C ASP A 134 -10.00 2.38 -1.11
N PHE A 135 -11.21 2.12 -0.61
CA PHE A 135 -11.82 0.78 -0.58
C PHE A 135 -12.68 0.47 -1.82
N SER A 136 -12.78 1.37 -2.81
CA SER A 136 -13.74 1.25 -3.92
C SER A 136 -13.56 -0.02 -4.76
N GLN A 137 -12.34 -0.53 -4.86
CA GLN A 137 -12.01 -1.79 -5.56
C GLN A 137 -11.87 -2.98 -4.61
N ALA A 138 -11.90 -2.78 -3.29
CA ALA A 138 -11.61 -3.79 -2.27
C ALA A 138 -12.80 -4.71 -1.97
N SER A 139 -13.52 -5.17 -2.99
CA SER A 139 -14.69 -6.04 -2.84
C SER A 139 -14.39 -7.40 -2.20
N GLY A 140 -13.12 -7.81 -2.21
CA GLY A 140 -12.63 -9.05 -1.60
C GLY A 140 -12.12 -8.90 -0.17
N LEU A 141 -12.27 -7.73 0.47
CA LEU A 141 -11.82 -7.54 1.85
C LEU A 141 -12.66 -8.38 2.83
N GLU A 142 -12.01 -9.34 3.49
CA GLU A 142 -12.68 -10.29 4.39
C GLU A 142 -12.65 -9.85 5.85
N LYS A 143 -11.53 -9.26 6.28
CA LYS A 143 -11.30 -8.91 7.69
C LYS A 143 -10.36 -7.71 7.82
N ILE A 144 -10.63 -6.90 8.84
CA ILE A 144 -9.73 -5.84 9.32
C ILE A 144 -9.29 -6.21 10.74
N GLY A 145 -7.98 -6.27 10.96
CA GLY A 145 -7.37 -6.58 12.23
C GLY A 145 -7.55 -5.48 13.28
N GLY A 146 -7.34 -5.85 14.55
CA GLY A 146 -7.44 -4.90 15.66
C GLY A 146 -6.48 -3.73 15.48
N ASN A 147 -6.94 -2.51 15.81
CA ASN A 147 -6.16 -1.28 15.69
C ASN A 147 -5.53 -1.05 14.30
N ALA A 148 -6.07 -1.63 13.22
CA ALA A 148 -5.49 -1.49 11.88
C ALA A 148 -5.28 -0.04 11.46
N PHE A 149 -6.13 0.90 11.91
CA PHE A 149 -6.02 2.35 11.68
C PHE A 149 -5.88 3.15 12.98
N GLY A 150 -5.39 2.51 14.05
CA GLY A 150 -5.27 3.14 15.36
C GLY A 150 -4.32 4.35 15.31
N GLY A 151 -4.80 5.55 15.64
CA GLY A 151 -3.96 6.75 15.61
C GLY A 151 -3.80 7.41 14.23
N CYS A 152 -4.54 6.99 13.20
CA CYS A 152 -4.58 7.71 11.92
C CYS A 152 -5.37 9.02 12.04
N SER A 153 -4.78 10.05 12.65
CA SER A 153 -5.48 11.31 13.01
C SER A 153 -5.96 12.14 11.83
N SER A 154 -5.36 11.99 10.65
CA SER A 154 -5.75 12.72 9.43
C SER A 154 -6.76 11.98 8.56
N LEU A 155 -7.13 10.73 8.91
CA LEU A 155 -7.99 9.89 8.07
C LEU A 155 -9.39 10.48 7.98
N GLN A 156 -9.77 10.93 6.79
CA GLN A 156 -11.05 11.60 6.51
C GLN A 156 -11.84 10.91 5.40
N GLU A 157 -11.17 10.16 4.52
CA GLU A 157 -11.78 9.50 3.37
C GLU A 157 -11.51 7.98 3.40
N ILE A 158 -12.59 7.21 3.25
CA ILE A 158 -12.66 5.74 3.27
C ILE A 158 -13.58 5.31 2.13
#